data_AF-A0A963E218-F1
#
_entry.id   AF-A0A963E218-F1
#
_cell.length_a   1.000
_cell.length_b   1.000
_cell.length_c   1.000
_cell.angle_alpha   90.00
_cell.angle_beta   90.00
_cell.angle_gamma   90.00
#
_symmetry.space_group_name_H-M   'P 1'
#
loop_
_entity.id
_entity.type
_entity.pdbx_description
1 polymer ?
#
loop_
_entity_poly.entity_id
_entity_poly.type
_entity_poly.pdbx_seq_one_letter_code
_entity_poly.pdbx_strand_id
1 'polypeptide(L)'
;LSDPAGSYKNVRAKSPDWRRVSLADYVAYQMDDGLRIQIYRFTLSDQQFSAVVARLPEADSAMPLFCGAAVQNAIAGIGPFKSIEATWWTSPAELGRRLAPLTGAAHAAGVCLWPDGLPC
;
A
#
# COMPACT_ATOMS: atom_id res chain seq x y z
N LEU A 1 5.13 3.35 -8.26
CA LEU A 1 5.11 2.40 -7.13
C LEU A 1 5.87 3.03 -5.97
N SER A 2 5.22 3.18 -4.82
CA SER A 2 5.86 3.48 -3.54
C SER A 2 6.18 2.14 -2.86
N ASP A 3 7.36 2.04 -2.25
CA ASP A 3 7.85 0.86 -1.52
C ASP A 3 8.56 1.34 -0.25
N PRO A 4 7.81 1.70 0.81
CA PRO A 4 8.34 2.38 1.99
C PRO A 4 9.47 1.65 2.74
N ALA A 5 9.44 0.32 2.81
CA ALA A 5 10.55 -0.45 3.40
C ALA A 5 11.71 -0.68 2.40
N GLY A 6 11.48 -0.37 1.12
CA GLY A 6 12.43 -0.57 0.04
C GLY A 6 12.75 -2.04 -0.24
N SER A 7 12.05 -3.01 0.34
CA SER A 7 12.45 -4.43 0.24
C SER A 7 12.48 -4.91 -1.21
N TYR A 8 11.46 -4.54 -1.99
CA TYR A 8 11.41 -4.87 -3.41
C TYR A 8 12.39 -4.04 -4.23
N LYS A 9 12.38 -2.71 -4.08
CA LYS A 9 13.25 -1.81 -4.87
C LYS A 9 14.73 -2.09 -4.63
N ASN A 10 15.14 -2.39 -3.39
CA ASN A 10 16.54 -2.68 -3.03
C ASN A 10 17.01 -4.03 -3.59
N VAL A 11 16.14 -5.04 -3.62
CA VAL A 11 16.47 -6.33 -4.27
C VAL A 11 16.57 -6.16 -5.77
N ARG A 12 15.60 -5.48 -6.39
CA ARG A 12 15.56 -5.29 -7.84
C ARG A 12 16.66 -4.37 -8.37
N ALA A 13 17.12 -3.38 -7.60
CA ALA A 13 18.25 -2.54 -7.96
C ALA A 13 19.55 -3.31 -8.20
N LYS A 14 19.66 -4.55 -7.68
CA LYS A 14 20.81 -5.43 -7.89
C LYS A 14 20.69 -6.29 -9.16
N SER A 15 19.54 -6.25 -9.85
CA SER A 15 19.28 -7.07 -11.03
C SER A 15 19.55 -6.28 -12.31
N PRO A 16 20.54 -6.69 -13.13
CA PRO A 16 21.00 -5.91 -14.29
C PRO A 16 19.95 -5.82 -15.42
N ASP A 17 19.00 -6.75 -15.47
CA ASP A 17 17.95 -6.80 -16.49
C ASP A 17 16.67 -6.04 -16.09
N TRP A 18 16.68 -5.36 -14.94
CA TRP A 18 15.49 -4.71 -14.41
C TRP A 18 15.19 -3.39 -15.14
N ARG A 19 14.25 -3.44 -16.09
CA ARG A 19 13.93 -2.29 -16.96
C ARG A 19 12.88 -1.34 -16.38
N ARG A 20 11.93 -1.83 -15.58
CA ARG A 20 10.87 -0.99 -15.01
C ARG A 20 10.22 -1.58 -13.78
N VAL A 21 9.74 -0.71 -12.91
CA VAL A 21 8.90 -1.06 -11.77
C VAL A 21 7.47 -1.34 -12.24
N SER A 22 6.93 -2.52 -11.96
CA SER A 22 5.51 -2.84 -12.18
C SER A 22 4.82 -3.30 -10.88
N LEU A 23 3.52 -3.08 -10.77
CA LEU A 23 2.73 -3.55 -9.63
C LEU A 23 2.62 -5.09 -9.62
N ALA A 24 2.53 -5.72 -10.80
CA ALA A 24 2.46 -7.17 -10.93
C ALA A 24 3.75 -7.84 -10.40
N ASP A 25 4.91 -7.31 -10.76
CA ASP A 25 6.20 -7.81 -10.28
C ASP A 25 6.38 -7.60 -8.77
N TYR A 26 5.84 -6.49 -8.24
CA TYR A 26 5.84 -6.24 -6.80
C TYR A 26 4.99 -7.27 -6.05
N VAL A 27 3.77 -7.54 -6.53
CA VAL A 27 2.90 -8.58 -5.94
C VAL A 27 3.56 -9.95 -6.01
N ALA A 28 4.13 -10.32 -7.17
CA ALA A 28 4.85 -11.58 -7.33
C ALA A 28 6.02 -11.70 -6.36
N TYR A 29 6.83 -10.65 -6.21
CA TYR A 29 7.92 -10.62 -5.24
C TYR A 29 7.45 -10.84 -3.80
N GLN A 30 6.37 -10.18 -3.39
CA GLN A 30 5.86 -10.34 -2.02
C GLN A 30 5.30 -11.76 -1.80
N MET A 31 4.75 -12.40 -2.84
CA MET A 31 4.21 -13.75 -2.77
C MET A 31 5.29 -14.84 -2.56
N ASP A 32 6.56 -14.57 -2.87
CA ASP A 32 7.67 -15.47 -2.54
C ASP A 32 7.85 -15.62 -1.01
N ASP A 33 7.60 -14.55 -0.26
CA ASP A 33 7.67 -14.55 1.21
C ASP A 33 6.41 -15.18 1.87
N GLY A 34 5.30 -15.32 1.12
CA GLY A 34 4.13 -16.08 1.56
C GLY A 34 2.80 -15.75 0.84
N LEU A 35 1.87 -16.71 0.84
CA LEU A 35 0.60 -16.66 0.08
C LEU A 35 -0.50 -15.78 0.70
N ARG A 36 -0.24 -15.08 1.81
CA ARG A 36 -1.28 -14.39 2.61
C ARG A 36 -1.25 -12.88 2.42
N ILE A 37 -1.21 -12.43 1.18
CA ILE A 37 -1.21 -11.01 0.85
C ILE A 37 -2.62 -10.58 0.46
N GLN A 38 -3.08 -9.50 1.07
CA GLN A 38 -4.32 -8.83 0.70
C GLN A 38 -4.00 -7.51 0.03
N ILE A 39 -4.68 -7.24 -1.09
CA ILE A 39 -4.51 -6.01 -1.86
C ILE A 39 -5.77 -5.16 -1.64
N TYR A 40 -5.62 -4.03 -0.96
CA TYR A 40 -6.70 -3.07 -0.79
C TYR A 40 -6.61 -2.01 -1.90
N ARG A 41 -7.64 -1.94 -2.75
CA ARG A 41 -7.70 -1.03 -3.91
C ARG A 41 -8.82 -0.02 -3.73
N PHE A 42 -8.48 1.26 -3.86
CA PHE A 42 -9.40 2.38 -3.73
C PHE A 42 -9.34 3.25 -4.99
N THR A 43 -10.50 3.74 -5.43
CA THR A 43 -10.58 4.76 -6.48
C THR A 43 -10.65 6.13 -5.80
N LEU A 44 -9.72 7.01 -6.14
CA LEU A 44 -9.64 8.36 -5.59
C LEU A 44 -9.97 9.39 -6.67
N SER A 45 -10.49 10.55 -6.29
CA SER A 45 -10.52 11.70 -7.20
C SER A 45 -9.10 12.20 -7.47
N ASP A 46 -8.90 12.92 -8.58
CA ASP A 46 -7.58 13.47 -8.94
C ASP A 46 -6.96 14.28 -7.79
N GLN A 47 -7.75 15.14 -7.13
CA GLN A 47 -7.30 15.93 -5.99
C GLN A 47 -6.84 15.06 -4.81
N GLN A 48 -7.61 14.01 -4.48
CA GLN A 48 -7.26 13.09 -3.39
C GLN A 48 -6.00 12.28 -3.75
N PHE A 49 -5.92 11.82 -4.99
CA PHE A 49 -4.77 11.07 -5.49
C PHE A 49 -3.50 11.93 -5.47
N SER A 50 -3.56 13.18 -5.94
CA SER A 50 -2.44 14.13 -5.87
C SER A 50 -2.00 14.39 -4.42
N ALA A 51 -2.94 14.48 -3.48
CA ALA A 51 -2.62 14.65 -2.06
C ALA A 51 -1.86 13.44 -1.48
N VAL A 52 -2.22 12.21 -1.87
CA VAL A 52 -1.47 11.00 -1.50
C VAL A 52 -0.08 11.02 -2.15
N VAL A 53 -0.01 11.29 -3.45
CA VAL A 53 1.25 11.33 -4.21
C VAL A 53 2.25 12.32 -3.62
N ALA A 54 1.78 13.48 -3.18
CA ALA A 54 2.62 14.50 -2.54
C ALA A 54 3.30 14.01 -1.25
N ARG A 55 2.75 13.00 -0.57
CA ARG A 55 3.30 12.42 0.67
C ARG A 55 4.19 11.20 0.43
N LEU A 56 4.20 10.64 -0.78
CA LEU A 56 4.98 9.43 -1.08
C LEU A 56 6.50 9.60 -0.95
N PRO A 57 7.13 10.75 -1.26
CA PRO A 57 8.58 10.91 -1.07
C PRO A 57 9.03 10.72 0.39
N GLU A 58 8.24 11.20 1.34
CA GLU A 58 8.48 10.98 2.77
C GLU A 58 8.24 9.50 3.15
N ALA A 59 7.15 8.92 2.66
CA ALA A 59 6.85 7.50 2.91
C ALA A 59 7.92 6.55 2.35
N ASP A 60 8.46 6.83 1.16
CA ASP A 60 9.51 6.03 0.52
C ASP A 60 10.89 6.14 1.23
N SER A 61 11.02 7.02 2.23
CA SER A 61 12.22 7.19 3.05
C SER A 61 12.08 6.54 4.44
N ALA A 62 11.06 5.71 4.64
CA ALA A 62 10.79 5.11 5.94
C ALA A 62 11.90 4.15 6.39
N MET A 63 12.18 4.16 7.69
CA MET A 63 13.10 3.19 8.29
C MET A 63 12.53 1.76 8.19
N PRO A 64 13.40 0.72 8.18
CA PRO A 64 12.94 -0.67 8.29
C PRO A 64 11.95 -0.85 9.44
N LEU A 65 10.93 -1.69 9.24
CA LEU A 65 9.81 -1.95 10.17
C LEU A 65 8.76 -0.83 10.30
N PHE A 66 8.93 0.33 9.65
CA PHE A 66 7.96 1.43 9.69
C PHE A 66 7.11 1.57 8.42
N CYS A 67 7.17 0.60 7.49
CA CYS A 67 6.40 0.67 6.24
C CYS A 67 4.89 0.79 6.44
N GLY A 68 4.33 0.12 7.45
CA GLY A 68 2.91 0.26 7.80
C GLY A 68 2.56 1.71 8.17
N ALA A 69 3.36 2.34 9.02
CA ALA A 69 3.15 3.72 9.46
C ALA A 69 3.32 4.71 8.32
N ALA A 70 4.34 4.50 7.48
CA ALA A 70 4.58 5.32 6.30
C ALA A 70 3.38 5.31 5.33
N VAL A 71 2.84 4.13 5.01
CA VAL A 71 1.63 4.02 4.18
C VAL A 71 0.43 4.66 4.88
N GLN A 72 0.22 4.37 6.17
CA GLN A 72 -0.91 4.94 6.93
C GLN A 72 -0.87 6.47 6.90
N ASN A 73 0.30 7.08 7.15
CA ASN A 73 0.45 8.54 7.18
C ASN A 73 0.31 9.17 5.78
N ALA A 74 0.74 8.46 4.73
CA ALA A 74 0.55 8.91 3.35
C ALA A 74 -0.93 9.01 2.96
N ILE A 75 -1.81 8.19 3.55
CA ILE A 75 -3.25 8.19 3.24
C ILE A 75 -4.11 8.88 4.30
N ALA A 76 -3.61 9.08 5.52
CA ALA A 76 -4.36 9.57 6.67
C ALA A 76 -5.13 10.86 6.36
N GLY A 77 -6.42 10.87 6.72
CA GLY A 77 -7.31 12.03 6.53
C GLY A 77 -7.77 12.29 5.09
N ILE A 78 -7.31 11.53 4.09
CA ILE A 78 -7.63 11.78 2.67
C ILE A 78 -8.80 10.92 2.21
N GLY A 79 -9.83 11.55 1.61
CA GLY A 79 -10.89 10.85 0.89
C GLY A 79 -11.61 9.78 1.74
N PRO A 80 -11.59 8.49 1.34
CA PRO A 80 -12.21 7.42 2.13
C PRO A 80 -11.47 7.09 3.43
N PHE A 81 -10.24 7.60 3.60
CA PHE A 81 -9.39 7.35 4.76
C PHE A 81 -9.53 8.43 5.84
N LYS A 82 -10.61 9.23 5.82
CA LYS A 82 -10.83 10.34 6.77
C LYS A 82 -10.81 9.92 8.24
N SER A 83 -11.23 8.70 8.53
CA SER A 83 -11.22 8.12 9.89
C SER A 83 -9.87 7.48 10.28
N ILE A 84 -8.91 7.40 9.36
CA ILE A 84 -7.57 6.88 9.61
C ILE A 84 -6.69 8.05 10.03
N GLU A 85 -6.29 8.03 11.30
CA GLU A 85 -5.37 9.02 11.87
C GLU A 85 -3.92 8.71 11.51
N ALA A 86 -3.08 9.74 11.49
CA ALA A 86 -1.63 9.55 11.42
C ALA A 86 -1.14 8.85 12.69
N THR A 87 -0.09 8.06 12.55
CA THR A 87 0.50 7.29 13.64
C THR A 87 2.02 7.32 13.61
N TRP A 88 2.64 7.21 14.78
CA TRP A 88 4.08 6.99 14.89
C TRP A 88 4.46 5.55 14.51
N TRP A 89 3.55 4.59 14.69
CA TRP A 89 3.76 3.19 14.36
C TRP A 89 2.46 2.43 14.12
N THR A 90 2.52 1.48 13.19
CA THR A 90 1.50 0.46 12.95
C THR A 90 2.16 -0.68 12.17
N SER A 91 1.68 -1.91 12.38
CA SER A 91 2.11 -3.04 11.56
C SER A 91 1.32 -3.07 10.24
N PRO A 92 1.85 -3.68 9.17
CA PRO A 92 1.08 -3.87 7.92
C PRO A 92 -0.26 -4.58 8.16
N ALA A 93 -0.30 -5.58 9.05
CA ALA A 93 -1.52 -6.30 9.39
C ALA A 93 -2.56 -5.41 10.12
N GLU A 94 -2.10 -4.54 11.03
CA GLU A 94 -2.97 -3.60 11.73
C GLU A 94 -3.52 -2.53 10.79
N LEU A 95 -2.70 -2.01 9.87
CA LEU A 95 -3.19 -1.15 8.79
C LEU A 95 -4.23 -1.88 7.92
N GLY A 96 -4.00 -3.14 7.56
CA GLY A 96 -4.98 -3.98 6.85
C GLY A 96 -6.33 -4.03 7.57
N ARG A 97 -6.34 -4.23 8.89
CA ARG A 97 -7.58 -4.20 9.70
C ARG A 97 -8.31 -2.87 9.68
N ARG A 98 -7.60 -1.75 9.49
CA ARG A 98 -8.20 -0.41 9.35
C ARG A 98 -8.77 -0.15 7.97
N LEU A 99 -8.19 -0.78 6.95
CA LEU A 99 -8.65 -0.67 5.56
C LEU A 99 -9.84 -1.58 5.28
N ALA A 100 -9.94 -2.73 5.95
CA ALA A 100 -11.00 -3.72 5.71
C ALA A 100 -12.43 -3.17 5.86
N PRO A 101 -12.78 -2.35 6.87
CA PRO A 101 -14.11 -1.74 6.95
C PRO A 101 -14.45 -0.78 5.80
N LEU A 102 -13.44 -0.32 5.06
CA LEU A 102 -13.60 0.57 3.91
C LEU A 102 -13.84 -0.22 2.60
N THR A 103 -13.86 -1.55 2.67
CA THR A 103 -14.07 -2.48 1.55
C THR A 103 -15.28 -3.40 1.79
N GLY A 104 -15.82 -4.03 0.74
CA GLY A 104 -16.75 -5.18 0.85
C GLY A 104 -18.26 -4.91 0.91
N ALA A 105 -18.70 -3.66 1.10
CA ALA A 105 -20.13 -3.30 1.02
C ALA A 105 -20.52 -2.79 -0.38
N ALA A 106 -21.81 -2.84 -0.74
CA ALA A 106 -22.33 -2.31 -2.02
C ALA A 106 -22.02 -0.80 -2.24
N HIS A 107 -21.69 -0.08 -1.17
CA HIS A 107 -21.27 1.34 -1.18
C HIS A 107 -19.87 1.55 -0.60
N ALA A 108 -19.06 0.49 -0.50
CA ALA A 108 -17.69 0.63 0.00
C ALA A 108 -16.86 1.49 -0.97
N ALA A 109 -15.91 2.24 -0.39
CA ALA A 109 -15.05 3.13 -1.16
C ALA A 109 -13.90 2.40 -1.89
N GLY A 110 -13.72 1.11 -1.59
CA GLY A 110 -12.73 0.26 -2.23
C GLY A 110 -13.10 -1.21 -2.20
N VAL A 111 -12.17 -2.02 -2.69
CA VAL A 111 -12.28 -3.48 -2.76
C VAL A 111 -11.03 -4.10 -2.13
N CYS A 112 -11.20 -5.23 -1.45
CA CYS A 112 -10.10 -6.11 -1.07
C CYS A 112 -10.00 -7.20 -2.13
N LEU A 113 -8.78 -7.47 -2.59
CA LEU A 113 -8.48 -8.48 -3.60
C LEU A 113 -7.39 -9.42 -3.09
N TRP A 114 -7.53 -10.69 -3.43
CA TRP A 114 -6.43 -11.64 -3.40
C TRP A 114 -5.47 -11.39 -4.58
N PRO A 115 -4.26 -11.96 -4.57
CA PRO A 115 -3.26 -11.79 -5.63
C PRO A 115 -3.74 -12.25 -7.02
N ASP A 116 -4.68 -13.20 -7.07
CA ASP A 116 -5.34 -13.66 -8.30
C ASP A 116 -6.42 -12.69 -8.82
N GLY A 117 -6.69 -11.60 -8.09
CA GLY A 117 -7.68 -10.58 -8.42
C GLY A 117 -9.10 -10.91 -7.99
N LEU A 118 -9.34 -12.05 -7.32
CA LEU A 118 -10.65 -12.37 -6.75
C LEU A 118 -10.89 -11.53 -5.49
N PRO A 119 -12.15 -11.18 -5.17
CA PRO A 119 -12.47 -10.52 -3.92
C PRO A 119 -12.00 -11.31 -2.70
N CYS A 120 -11.51 -10.59 -1.69
CA CYS A 120 -11.58 -11.05 -0.30
C CYS A 120 -13.06 -11.05 0.14
#